data_AF-A0A2V1DFD7-F1
#
_entry.id   AF-A0A2V1DFD7-F1
#
_cell.length_a   1.000
_cell.length_b   1.000
_cell.length_c   1.000
_cell.angle_alpha   90.00
_cell.angle_beta   90.00
_cell.angle_gamma   90.00
#
_symmetry.space_group_name_H-M   'P 1'
#
loop_
_entity.id
_entity.type
_entity.pdbx_description
1 polymer ?
#
loop_
_entity_poly.entity_id
_entity_poly.type
_entity_poly.pdbx_seq_one_letter_code
_entity_poly.pdbx_strand_id
1 'polypeptide(L)'
;MPPSSSVHDQRRHTGVTLPLCAQQTVETRCSPWLPTTTAASPSLTASTASTAIIAFLATHFIRQLHTSPMLLVPTMTKTPSHSPIPPLYRLLFLYIEPVSTLVGAIAAHFFQQNYLILTHAASANPHQVPLGTSIVLTQLANLYLLLCLNEALVLRATHDVKVWKTFLFGLLVADLGHLYSVRLVGNWVYWKFWLWNAIDIGNIPFVIFLAISRTMFLLNVGFASRAGSRADVKKRI
;
A
#
# COMPACT_ATOMS: atom_id res chain seq x y z
N MET A 1 -51.37 -44.10 56.75
CA MET A 1 -51.63 -43.74 58.16
C MET A 1 -50.42 -44.15 59.01
N PRO A 2 -50.20 -43.53 60.19
CA PRO A 2 -48.91 -43.53 60.90
C PRO A 2 -48.81 -44.67 61.96
N PRO A 3 -47.69 -44.83 62.71
CA PRO A 3 -47.25 -43.97 63.83
C PRO A 3 -45.78 -43.44 63.62
N SER A 4 -45.17 -42.41 64.26
CA SER A 4 -44.99 -41.95 65.67
C SER A 4 -44.30 -42.98 66.59
N SER A 5 -43.34 -42.68 67.50
CA SER A 5 -42.47 -41.51 67.84
C SER A 5 -41.34 -42.04 68.80
N SER A 6 -40.44 -41.32 69.51
CA SER A 6 -40.15 -39.88 69.78
C SER A 6 -38.80 -39.68 70.52
N VAL A 7 -38.05 -38.60 70.21
CA VAL A 7 -37.32 -37.69 71.16
C VAL A 7 -35.95 -38.08 71.83
N HIS A 8 -35.06 -37.06 71.92
CA HIS A 8 -33.72 -36.96 72.60
C HIS A 8 -32.56 -37.86 72.07
N ASP A 9 -31.26 -37.53 72.19
CA ASP A 9 -30.57 -36.47 72.97
C ASP A 9 -29.37 -35.76 72.22
N GLN A 10 -28.65 -34.92 72.97
CA GLN A 10 -27.71 -33.82 72.67
C GLN A 10 -26.34 -34.11 71.99
N ARG A 11 -25.90 -33.12 71.19
CA ARG A 11 -24.62 -32.34 71.30
C ARG A 11 -23.52 -32.48 70.21
N ARG A 12 -23.02 -31.31 69.75
CA ARG A 12 -21.88 -31.03 68.81
C ARG A 12 -22.20 -31.42 67.35
N HIS A 13 -21.99 -30.60 66.32
CA HIS A 13 -20.90 -29.63 66.10
C HIS A 13 -21.35 -28.22 65.65
N THR A 14 -20.40 -27.28 65.79
CA THR A 14 -20.29 -25.91 65.22
C THR A 14 -21.30 -25.48 64.13
N GLY A 15 -21.98 -24.35 64.37
CA GLY A 15 -22.53 -23.49 63.30
C GLY A 15 -21.44 -22.66 62.59
N VAL A 16 -21.76 -21.63 61.79
CA VAL A 16 -23.03 -20.89 61.65
C VAL A 16 -23.25 -20.48 60.20
N THR A 17 -24.50 -20.56 59.71
CA THR A 17 -24.93 -19.96 58.43
C THR A 17 -25.31 -18.50 58.63
N LEU A 18 -24.74 -17.56 57.87
CA LEU A 18 -25.22 -16.17 57.80
C LEU A 18 -25.15 -15.59 56.37
N PRO A 19 -26.27 -15.11 55.82
CA PRO A 19 -26.33 -14.11 54.76
C PRO A 19 -26.43 -12.69 55.36
N LEU A 20 -26.86 -11.72 54.54
CA LEU A 20 -27.11 -10.28 54.80
C LEU A 20 -25.90 -9.33 54.71
N CYS A 21 -25.93 -8.55 53.62
CA CYS A 21 -26.06 -7.08 53.64
C CYS A 21 -25.51 -6.32 54.87
N ALA A 22 -24.34 -5.70 54.68
CA ALA A 22 -24.01 -4.38 55.23
C ALA A 22 -23.73 -3.48 54.01
N GLN A 23 -24.47 -2.40 53.75
CA GLN A 23 -24.42 -1.13 54.47
C GLN A 23 -22.98 -0.64 54.74
N GLN A 24 -22.55 0.36 53.97
CA GLN A 24 -21.68 1.39 54.51
C GLN A 24 -22.14 2.77 54.00
N THR A 25 -22.18 3.74 54.90
CA THR A 25 -23.03 4.94 54.78
C THR A 25 -22.29 6.09 54.09
N VAL A 26 -23.04 6.90 53.32
CA VAL A 26 -22.53 8.16 52.78
C VAL A 26 -22.47 9.21 53.90
N GLU A 27 -21.31 9.39 54.53
CA GLU A 27 -21.06 10.56 55.38
C GLU A 27 -20.75 11.80 54.52
N THR A 28 -21.61 12.82 54.61
CA THR A 28 -21.32 14.16 54.12
C THR A 28 -20.36 14.89 55.07
N ARG A 29 -19.21 15.36 54.58
CA ARG A 29 -18.31 16.25 55.36
C ARG A 29 -17.72 17.35 54.48
N CYS A 30 -18.18 18.59 54.67
CA CYS A 30 -17.67 19.77 53.99
C CYS A 30 -16.37 20.28 54.64
N SER A 31 -15.34 20.59 53.85
CA SER A 31 -14.15 21.40 54.21
C SER A 31 -13.28 21.65 52.96
N PRO A 32 -12.40 22.67 52.92
CA PRO A 32 -12.49 23.65 51.83
C PRO A 32 -11.26 23.80 50.91
N TRP A 33 -11.50 24.50 49.79
CA TRP A 33 -10.56 25.33 49.00
C TRP A 33 -9.08 24.89 48.90
N LEU A 34 -8.73 24.26 47.77
CA LEU A 34 -7.43 24.45 47.12
C LEU A 34 -7.61 24.68 45.60
N PRO A 35 -6.68 25.37 44.92
CA PRO A 35 -6.94 26.02 43.63
C PRO A 35 -6.80 25.10 42.41
N THR A 36 -7.56 25.41 41.37
CA THR A 36 -7.48 24.77 40.05
C THR A 36 -6.16 25.08 39.34
N THR A 37 -5.19 24.17 39.39
CA THR A 37 -4.00 24.21 38.52
C THR A 37 -4.33 23.61 37.15
N THR A 38 -4.60 24.47 36.17
CA THR A 38 -4.91 24.09 34.79
C THR A 38 -3.71 23.41 34.11
N ALA A 39 -3.68 22.08 34.11
CA ALA A 39 -2.67 21.29 33.40
C ALA A 39 -2.88 21.40 31.88
N ALA A 40 -2.16 22.31 31.23
CA ALA A 40 -2.22 22.50 29.78
C ALA A 40 -1.52 21.34 29.04
N SER A 41 -2.30 20.53 28.31
CA SER A 41 -1.78 19.43 27.49
C SER A 41 -1.04 19.96 26.25
N PRO A 42 0.19 19.47 25.94
CA PRO A 42 1.00 19.97 24.83
C PRO A 42 0.60 19.37 23.46
N SER A 43 -0.61 19.62 23.00
CA SER A 43 -1.18 19.11 21.73
C SER A 43 -0.74 19.90 20.47
N LEU A 44 0.50 20.40 20.44
CA LEU A 44 0.91 21.46 19.50
C LEU A 44 2.31 21.29 18.85
N THR A 45 2.76 20.05 18.60
CA THR A 45 4.07 19.79 17.96
C THR A 45 4.03 18.89 16.72
N ALA A 46 3.07 17.96 16.60
CA ALA A 46 3.06 16.97 15.51
C ALA A 46 2.63 17.53 14.14
N SER A 47 1.77 18.55 14.11
CA SER A 47 1.19 19.07 12.86
C SER A 47 2.19 19.88 12.02
N THR A 48 2.97 20.76 12.67
CA THR A 48 3.91 21.67 12.01
C THR A 48 5.13 20.96 11.40
N ALA A 49 5.59 19.86 12.00
CA ALA A 49 6.71 19.07 11.48
C ALA A 49 6.41 18.47 10.09
N SER A 50 5.21 17.92 9.90
CA SER A 50 4.78 17.34 8.63
C SER A 50 4.74 18.37 7.50
N THR A 51 4.18 19.57 7.76
CA THR A 51 4.12 20.65 6.77
C THR A 51 5.51 21.15 6.38
N ALA A 52 6.43 21.26 7.35
CA ALA A 52 7.81 21.68 7.09
C ALA A 52 8.58 20.67 6.21
N ILE A 53 8.44 19.37 6.46
CA ILE A 53 9.07 18.31 5.66
C ILE A 53 8.52 18.30 4.23
N ILE A 54 7.20 18.40 4.06
CA ILE A 54 6.56 18.46 2.74
C ILE A 54 7.02 19.71 1.97
N ALA A 55 7.05 20.87 2.61
CA ALA A 55 7.53 22.12 2.00
C ALA A 55 9.01 22.06 1.62
N PHE A 56 9.87 21.46 2.45
CA PHE A 56 11.29 21.31 2.17
C PHE A 56 11.54 20.37 0.98
N LEU A 57 10.86 19.21 0.94
CA LEU A 57 10.95 18.26 -0.17
C LEU A 57 10.43 18.87 -1.48
N ALA A 58 9.30 19.56 -1.45
CA ALA A 58 8.75 20.26 -2.61
C ALA A 58 9.72 21.35 -3.12
N THR A 59 10.26 22.18 -2.23
CA THR A 59 11.21 23.25 -2.60
C THR A 59 12.53 22.69 -3.16
N HIS A 60 13.01 21.57 -2.61
CA HIS A 60 14.20 20.88 -3.11
C HIS A 60 13.96 20.26 -4.49
N PHE A 61 12.80 19.64 -4.72
CA PHE A 61 12.42 19.07 -6.01
C PHE A 61 12.26 20.15 -7.09
N ILE A 62 11.59 21.27 -6.77
CA ILE A 62 11.49 22.45 -7.64
C ILE A 62 12.88 23.03 -7.97
N ARG A 63 13.78 23.11 -6.98
CA ARG A 63 15.17 23.53 -7.21
C ARG A 63 15.90 22.59 -8.17
N GLN A 64 15.76 21.27 -8.03
CA GLN A 64 16.37 20.31 -8.95
C GLN A 64 15.82 20.41 -10.39
N LEU A 65 14.51 20.65 -10.55
CA LEU A 65 13.90 20.90 -11.86
C LEU A 65 14.44 22.18 -12.52
N HIS A 66 14.70 23.24 -11.75
CA HIS A 66 15.22 24.50 -12.27
C HIS A 66 16.74 24.51 -12.50
N THR A 67 17.50 23.55 -11.94
CA THR A 67 18.95 23.41 -12.19
C THR A 67 19.26 22.54 -13.42
N SER A 68 18.74 22.94 -14.58
CA SER A 68 19.17 22.41 -15.88
C SER A 68 19.89 23.50 -16.68
N PRO A 69 21.24 23.48 -16.81
CA PRO A 69 21.95 24.44 -17.64
C PRO A 69 21.58 24.21 -19.11
N MET A 70 20.96 25.20 -19.74
CA MET A 70 20.52 25.16 -21.13
C MET A 70 21.72 25.25 -22.09
N LEU A 71 22.41 24.12 -22.26
CA LEU A 71 23.46 23.98 -23.26
C LEU A 71 22.86 24.05 -24.67
N LEU A 72 23.41 24.97 -25.47
CA LEU A 72 23.01 25.22 -26.85
C LEU A 72 23.33 23.99 -27.73
N VAL A 73 22.33 23.16 -28.01
CA VAL A 73 22.47 22.01 -28.91
C VAL A 73 22.31 22.48 -30.36
N PRO A 74 23.31 22.30 -31.25
CA PRO A 74 23.18 22.66 -32.65
C PRO A 74 22.21 21.73 -33.38
N THR A 75 21.39 22.29 -34.27
CA THR A 75 20.29 21.60 -34.93
C THR A 75 20.77 20.65 -36.04
N MET A 76 21.23 19.45 -35.67
CA MET A 76 21.44 18.38 -36.67
C MET A 76 20.10 17.81 -37.15
N THR A 77 19.98 17.66 -38.47
CA THR A 77 18.80 17.15 -39.15
C THR A 77 18.53 15.69 -38.77
N LYS A 78 17.46 15.48 -38.00
CA LYS A 78 17.06 14.16 -37.52
C LYS A 78 16.50 13.32 -38.67
N THR A 79 17.34 12.51 -39.30
CA THR A 79 16.88 11.29 -39.99
C THR A 79 16.04 10.45 -39.01
N PRO A 80 15.01 9.74 -39.49
CA PRO A 80 14.07 9.02 -38.62
C PRO A 80 14.74 7.79 -37.98
N SER A 81 15.49 8.04 -36.91
CA SER A 81 16.13 6.99 -36.13
C SER A 81 15.06 6.08 -35.53
N HIS A 82 15.11 4.79 -35.92
CA HIS A 82 14.22 3.76 -35.39
C HIS A 82 14.23 3.81 -33.87
N SER A 83 13.11 4.26 -33.28
CA SER A 83 13.07 4.70 -31.89
C SER A 83 13.49 3.52 -30.97
N PRO A 84 14.50 3.69 -30.11
CA PRO A 84 15.40 2.60 -29.72
C PRO A 84 14.78 1.49 -28.85
N ILE A 85 13.60 1.74 -28.30
CA ILE A 85 12.85 0.80 -27.47
C ILE A 85 11.98 -0.12 -28.36
N PRO A 86 11.98 -1.44 -28.15
CA PRO A 86 11.07 -2.35 -28.87
C PRO A 86 9.58 -1.99 -28.69
N PRO A 87 8.72 -2.15 -29.71
CA PRO A 87 7.33 -1.66 -29.68
C PRO A 87 6.47 -2.34 -28.62
N LEU A 88 6.74 -3.62 -28.29
CA LEU A 88 6.02 -4.36 -27.24
C LEU A 88 6.13 -3.69 -25.87
N TYR A 89 7.33 -3.22 -25.49
CA TYR A 89 7.52 -2.49 -24.23
C TYR A 89 6.82 -1.12 -24.23
N ARG A 90 6.65 -0.47 -25.39
CA ARG A 90 5.83 0.76 -25.45
C ARG A 90 4.35 0.44 -25.23
N LEU A 91 3.82 -0.58 -25.89
CA LEU A 91 2.42 -0.99 -25.71
C LEU A 91 2.12 -1.33 -24.25
N LEU A 92 3.04 -2.07 -23.60
CA LEU A 92 2.93 -2.44 -22.20
C LEU A 92 3.02 -1.21 -21.28
N PHE A 93 4.18 -0.55 -21.23
CA PHE A 93 4.49 0.46 -20.21
C PHE A 93 3.78 1.81 -20.41
N LEU A 94 3.33 2.16 -21.63
CA LEU A 94 2.62 3.42 -21.86
C LEU A 94 1.09 3.28 -21.85
N TYR A 95 0.53 2.08 -22.01
CA TYR A 95 -0.92 1.90 -22.20
C TYR A 95 -1.51 0.83 -21.28
N ILE A 96 -1.07 -0.42 -21.36
CA ILE A 96 -1.63 -1.52 -20.57
C ILE A 96 -1.40 -1.28 -19.07
N GLU A 97 -0.18 -0.88 -18.71
CA GLU A 97 0.26 -0.66 -17.34
C GLU A 97 -0.49 0.51 -16.66
N PRO A 98 -0.48 1.76 -17.18
CA PRO A 98 -1.29 2.86 -16.61
C PRO A 98 -2.80 2.58 -16.52
N VAL A 99 -3.38 1.85 -17.48
CA VAL A 99 -4.80 1.49 -17.42
C VAL A 99 -5.06 0.48 -16.29
N SER A 100 -4.15 -0.47 -16.08
CA SER A 100 -4.27 -1.44 -14.97
C SER A 100 -4.13 -0.78 -13.59
N THR A 101 -3.19 0.16 -13.43
CA THR A 101 -2.98 0.87 -12.15
C THR A 101 -4.11 1.87 -11.88
N LEU A 102 -4.71 2.47 -12.91
CA LEU A 102 -5.96 3.24 -12.81
C LEU A 102 -7.16 2.38 -12.38
N VAL A 103 -7.33 1.18 -12.94
CA VAL A 103 -8.39 0.24 -12.51
C VAL A 103 -8.19 -0.17 -11.05
N GLY A 104 -6.95 -0.42 -10.62
CA GLY A 104 -6.60 -0.66 -9.21
C GLY A 104 -6.98 0.51 -8.30
N ALA A 105 -6.69 1.75 -8.71
CA ALA A 105 -7.09 2.96 -7.98
C ALA A 105 -8.61 3.09 -7.83
N ILE A 106 -9.36 2.88 -8.93
CA ILE A 106 -10.82 2.93 -8.93
C ILE A 106 -11.41 1.85 -8.03
N ALA A 107 -10.90 0.61 -8.11
CA ALA A 107 -11.33 -0.49 -7.25
C ALA A 107 -11.07 -0.21 -5.77
N ALA A 108 -9.88 0.28 -5.43
CA ALA A 108 -9.49 0.57 -4.05
C ALA A 108 -10.26 1.75 -3.43
N HIS A 109 -10.64 2.78 -4.18
CA HIS A 109 -11.39 3.92 -3.62
C HIS A 109 -12.91 3.72 -3.64
N PHE A 110 -13.50 3.34 -4.78
CA PHE A 110 -14.97 3.32 -4.95
C PHE A 110 -15.62 1.99 -4.56
N PHE A 111 -14.86 0.89 -4.57
CA PHE A 111 -15.39 -0.48 -4.35
C PHE A 111 -14.77 -1.15 -3.11
N GLN A 112 -14.37 -0.37 -2.10
CA GLN A 112 -13.65 -0.79 -0.89
C GLN A 112 -14.19 -2.08 -0.24
N GLN A 113 -15.51 -2.20 -0.09
CA GLN A 113 -16.14 -3.37 0.53
C GLN A 113 -15.88 -4.65 -0.28
N ASN A 114 -16.09 -4.59 -1.60
CA ASN A 114 -15.81 -5.71 -2.50
C ASN A 114 -14.30 -5.97 -2.59
N TYR A 115 -13.47 -4.92 -2.60
CA TYR A 115 -12.01 -5.02 -2.60
C TYR A 115 -11.51 -5.83 -1.39
N LEU A 116 -12.02 -5.56 -0.19
CA LEU A 116 -11.67 -6.30 1.02
C LEU A 116 -12.18 -7.75 0.99
N ILE A 117 -13.42 -7.98 0.55
CA ILE A 117 -13.99 -9.33 0.44
C ILE A 117 -13.19 -10.19 -0.55
N LEU A 118 -12.82 -9.63 -1.71
CA LEU A 118 -12.00 -10.30 -2.71
C LEU A 118 -10.55 -10.50 -2.24
N THR A 119 -10.00 -9.58 -1.45
CA THR A 119 -8.65 -9.70 -0.87
C THR A 119 -8.58 -10.82 0.17
N HIS A 120 -9.50 -10.82 1.14
CA HIS A 120 -9.57 -11.86 2.18
C HIS A 120 -10.93 -11.84 2.90
N ALA A 121 -11.93 -12.53 2.33
CA ALA A 121 -13.30 -12.57 2.83
C ALA A 121 -13.42 -12.90 4.33
N ALA A 122 -12.57 -13.78 4.87
CA ALA A 122 -12.62 -14.21 6.27
C ALA A 122 -12.19 -13.14 7.29
N SER A 123 -11.58 -12.02 6.85
CA SER A 123 -11.30 -10.84 7.70
C SER A 123 -11.96 -9.57 7.19
N ALA A 124 -12.77 -9.63 6.13
CA ALA A 124 -13.58 -8.51 5.68
C ALA A 124 -14.83 -8.42 6.57
N ASN A 125 -15.08 -7.27 7.20
CA ASN A 125 -16.34 -7.03 7.90
C ASN A 125 -17.46 -6.97 6.85
N PRO A 126 -18.47 -7.86 6.86
CA PRO A 126 -19.46 -7.94 5.78
C PRO A 126 -20.47 -6.78 5.78
N HIS A 127 -20.56 -5.99 6.85
CA HIS A 127 -21.58 -4.94 7.01
C HIS A 127 -21.06 -3.53 6.74
N GLN A 128 -19.81 -3.22 7.11
CA GLN A 128 -19.18 -1.93 6.78
C GLN A 128 -17.65 -1.99 6.78
N VAL A 129 -17.03 -1.16 5.95
CA VAL A 129 -15.59 -0.86 6.01
C VAL A 129 -15.31 0.02 7.24
N PRO A 130 -14.43 -0.37 8.19
CA PRO A 130 -14.05 0.50 9.30
C PRO A 130 -13.38 1.79 8.81
N LEU A 131 -13.66 2.94 9.45
CA LEU A 131 -13.19 4.25 8.99
C LEU A 131 -11.68 4.33 8.75
N GLY A 132 -10.86 3.77 9.64
CA GLY A 132 -9.40 3.71 9.45
C GLY A 132 -9.00 2.89 8.22
N THR A 133 -9.68 1.77 7.95
CA THR A 133 -9.48 0.95 6.74
C THR A 133 -9.91 1.71 5.48
N SER A 134 -11.02 2.46 5.53
CA SER A 134 -11.50 3.28 4.41
C SER A 134 -10.52 4.41 4.04
N ILE A 135 -9.92 5.05 5.05
CA ILE A 135 -8.86 6.04 4.87
C ILE A 135 -7.62 5.40 4.23
N VAL A 136 -7.17 4.24 4.73
CA VAL A 136 -5.99 3.53 4.19
C VAL A 136 -6.23 3.02 2.76
N LEU A 137 -7.42 2.51 2.43
CA LEU A 137 -7.77 2.12 1.06
C LEU A 137 -7.84 3.33 0.11
N THR A 138 -8.29 4.48 0.59
CA THR A 138 -8.26 5.73 -0.17
C THR A 138 -6.84 6.26 -0.37
N GLN A 139 -5.95 6.10 0.61
CA GLN A 139 -4.53 6.39 0.48
C GLN A 139 -3.82 5.44 -0.50
N LEU A 140 -4.17 4.15 -0.49
CA LEU A 140 -3.70 3.15 -1.46
C LEU A 140 -4.17 3.50 -2.88
N ALA A 141 -5.44 3.87 -3.05
CA ALA A 141 -5.98 4.33 -4.33
C ALA A 141 -5.27 5.59 -4.85
N ASN A 142 -4.95 6.55 -3.97
CA ASN A 142 -4.18 7.73 -4.31
C ASN A 142 -2.74 7.38 -4.75
N LEU A 143 -2.11 6.38 -4.13
CA LEU A 143 -0.81 5.86 -4.57
C LEU A 143 -0.90 5.15 -5.94
N TYR A 144 -1.94 4.37 -6.20
CA TYR A 144 -2.17 3.75 -7.50
C TYR A 144 -2.51 4.78 -8.60
N LEU A 145 -3.21 5.87 -8.27
CA LEU A 145 -3.44 6.98 -9.21
C LEU A 145 -2.14 7.76 -9.50
N LEU A 146 -1.33 8.02 -8.46
CA LEU A 146 0.01 8.61 -8.61
C LEU A 146 0.91 7.73 -9.47
N LEU A 147 0.84 6.41 -9.30
CA LEU A 147 1.57 5.42 -10.09
C LEU A 147 1.17 5.49 -11.58
N CYS A 148 -0.14 5.36 -11.88
CA CYS A 148 -0.71 5.54 -13.21
C CYS A 148 -0.24 6.85 -13.87
N LEU A 149 -0.29 7.98 -13.15
CA LEU A 149 0.14 9.28 -13.67
C LEU A 149 1.63 9.34 -13.96
N ASN A 150 2.49 8.75 -13.12
CA ASN A 150 3.93 8.69 -13.37
C ASN A 150 4.26 7.78 -14.56
N GLU A 151 3.69 6.57 -14.61
CA GLU A 151 3.85 5.62 -15.72
C GLU A 151 3.39 6.25 -17.05
N ALA A 152 2.24 6.94 -17.02
CA ALA A 152 1.70 7.62 -18.19
C ALA A 152 2.56 8.80 -18.65
N LEU A 153 3.02 9.67 -17.75
CA LEU A 153 3.65 10.95 -18.08
C LEU A 153 5.17 10.85 -18.22
N VAL A 154 5.88 10.22 -17.29
CA VAL A 154 7.36 10.20 -17.24
C VAL A 154 7.93 9.51 -18.49
N LEU A 155 7.37 8.36 -18.87
CA LEU A 155 7.82 7.59 -20.04
C LEU A 155 7.42 8.21 -21.38
N ARG A 156 6.44 9.13 -21.39
CA ARG A 156 6.10 9.97 -22.56
C ARG A 156 6.97 11.23 -22.66
N ALA A 157 7.38 11.79 -21.52
CA ALA A 157 8.21 13.00 -21.47
C ALA A 157 9.67 12.79 -21.89
N THR A 158 10.14 11.53 -22.03
CA THR A 158 11.53 11.24 -22.42
C THR A 158 11.67 10.05 -23.36
N HIS A 159 12.71 10.09 -24.20
CA HIS A 159 13.16 8.99 -25.04
C HIS A 159 14.52 8.41 -24.59
N ASP A 160 15.09 8.88 -23.48
CA ASP A 160 16.33 8.31 -22.96
C ASP A 160 16.06 6.97 -22.25
N VAL A 161 16.64 5.91 -22.82
CA VAL A 161 16.60 4.54 -22.30
C VAL A 161 17.18 4.46 -20.88
N LYS A 162 18.11 5.34 -20.49
CA LYS A 162 18.61 5.42 -19.10
C LYS A 162 17.50 5.79 -18.13
N VAL A 163 16.72 6.83 -18.43
CA VAL A 163 15.62 7.29 -17.57
C VAL A 163 14.53 6.21 -17.49
N TRP A 164 14.18 5.60 -18.63
CA TRP A 164 13.27 4.45 -18.65
C TRP A 164 13.75 3.31 -17.75
N LYS A 165 15.04 2.93 -17.81
CA LYS A 165 15.59 1.87 -16.94
C LYS A 165 15.54 2.24 -15.47
N THR A 166 15.95 3.47 -15.09
CA THR A 166 15.91 3.90 -13.68
C THR A 166 14.48 3.88 -13.14
N PHE A 167 13.50 4.32 -13.93
CA PHE A 167 12.09 4.30 -13.58
C PHE A 167 11.55 2.86 -13.46
N LEU A 168 11.75 2.02 -14.47
CA LEU A 168 11.29 0.63 -14.49
C LEU A 168 11.99 -0.26 -13.44
N PHE A 169 13.19 0.11 -12.97
CA PHE A 169 13.84 -0.53 -11.83
C PHE A 169 13.11 -0.19 -10.50
N GLY A 170 12.73 1.07 -10.29
CA GLY A 170 11.92 1.46 -9.13
C GLY A 170 10.56 0.75 -9.12
N LEU A 171 9.94 0.59 -10.29
CA LEU A 171 8.71 -0.17 -10.47
C LEU A 171 8.89 -1.67 -10.21
N LEU A 172 10.01 -2.28 -10.64
CA LEU A 172 10.32 -3.68 -10.32
C LEU A 172 10.47 -3.93 -8.81
N VAL A 173 11.00 -2.96 -8.06
CA VAL A 173 11.02 -3.04 -6.59
C VAL A 173 9.60 -2.95 -6.01
N ALA A 174 8.72 -2.14 -6.60
CA ALA A 174 7.31 -2.08 -6.20
C ALA A 174 6.56 -3.39 -6.49
N ASP A 175 6.81 -4.05 -7.63
CA ASP A 175 6.23 -5.38 -7.97
C ASP A 175 6.57 -6.43 -6.91
N LEU A 176 7.84 -6.51 -6.53
CA LEU A 176 8.33 -7.45 -5.52
C LEU A 176 7.73 -7.14 -4.15
N GLY A 177 7.55 -5.86 -3.81
CA GLY A 177 6.83 -5.42 -2.62
C GLY A 177 5.35 -5.81 -2.63
N HIS A 178 4.67 -5.65 -3.77
CA HIS A 178 3.26 -6.03 -3.95
C HIS A 178 3.09 -7.55 -3.83
N LEU A 179 3.86 -8.34 -4.57
CA LEU A 179 3.84 -9.81 -4.49
C LEU A 179 4.18 -10.32 -3.08
N TYR A 180 5.12 -9.67 -2.37
CA TYR A 180 5.43 -9.99 -0.97
C TYR A 180 4.27 -9.64 -0.02
N SER A 181 3.51 -8.57 -0.28
CA SER A 181 2.36 -8.18 0.57
C SER A 181 1.26 -9.25 0.58
N VAL A 182 0.97 -9.87 -0.57
CA VAL A 182 -0.12 -10.84 -0.76
C VAL A 182 0.15 -12.18 -0.04
N ARG A 183 1.39 -12.45 0.40
CA ARG A 183 1.77 -13.70 1.08
C ARG A 183 0.90 -14.06 2.30
N LEU A 184 0.30 -13.05 2.92
CA LEU A 184 -0.57 -13.19 4.10
C LEU A 184 -1.92 -13.84 3.78
N VAL A 185 -2.36 -13.84 2.52
CA VAL A 185 -3.50 -14.63 2.00
C VAL A 185 -3.20 -16.14 2.01
N GLY A 186 -1.90 -16.50 2.10
CA GLY A 186 -1.40 -17.88 2.24
C GLY A 186 -0.79 -18.42 0.94
N ASN A 187 0.15 -19.37 1.08
CA ASN A 187 0.97 -19.88 -0.03
C ASN A 187 0.17 -20.48 -1.21
N TRP A 188 -1.11 -20.83 -1.03
CA TRP A 188 -1.96 -21.30 -2.12
C TRP A 188 -2.07 -20.28 -3.26
N VAL A 189 -2.02 -18.98 -2.95
CA VAL A 189 -2.28 -17.87 -3.88
C VAL A 189 -1.22 -17.75 -4.98
N TYR A 190 -0.03 -18.35 -4.82
CA TYR A 190 1.02 -18.32 -5.85
C TYR A 190 0.95 -19.50 -6.84
N TRP A 191 0.24 -20.59 -6.49
CA TRP A 191 0.36 -21.88 -7.20
C TRP A 191 -0.99 -22.51 -7.59
N LYS A 192 -2.06 -22.27 -6.82
CA LYS A 192 -3.40 -22.85 -7.08
C LYS A 192 -4.25 -21.91 -7.93
N PHE A 193 -3.84 -21.67 -9.17
CA PHE A 193 -4.48 -20.70 -10.06
C PHE A 193 -5.97 -20.97 -10.34
N TRP A 194 -6.43 -22.20 -10.18
CA TRP A 194 -7.83 -22.61 -10.28
C TRP A 194 -8.71 -22.19 -9.07
N LEU A 195 -8.12 -21.56 -8.04
CA LEU A 195 -8.82 -20.94 -6.92
C LEU A 195 -8.81 -19.40 -7.00
N TRP A 196 -8.19 -18.80 -8.02
CA TRP A 196 -8.04 -17.35 -8.12
C TRP A 196 -9.37 -16.65 -8.39
N ASN A 197 -9.67 -15.67 -7.53
CA ASN A 197 -10.75 -14.71 -7.74
C ASN A 197 -10.27 -13.50 -8.57
N ALA A 198 -11.18 -12.59 -8.92
CA ALA A 198 -10.89 -11.43 -9.76
C ALA A 198 -9.69 -10.58 -9.28
N ILE A 199 -9.49 -10.41 -7.95
CA ILE A 199 -8.35 -9.64 -7.45
C ILE A 199 -7.05 -10.44 -7.46
N ASP A 200 -7.10 -11.77 -7.33
CA ASP A 200 -5.91 -12.63 -7.39
C ASP A 200 -5.28 -12.59 -8.79
N ILE A 201 -6.10 -12.56 -9.85
CA ILE A 201 -5.65 -12.37 -11.24
C ILE A 201 -4.90 -11.04 -11.41
N GLY A 202 -5.40 -9.95 -10.80
CA GLY A 202 -4.71 -8.66 -10.80
C GLY A 202 -3.43 -8.66 -9.96
N ASN A 203 -3.46 -9.32 -8.81
CA ASN A 203 -2.38 -9.28 -7.81
C ASN A 203 -1.19 -10.20 -8.12
N ILE A 204 -1.42 -11.36 -8.75
CA ILE A 204 -0.39 -12.41 -8.92
C ILE A 204 0.10 -12.52 -10.37
N PRO A 205 -0.63 -13.14 -11.34
CA PRO A 205 -0.07 -13.39 -12.66
C PRO A 205 0.20 -12.09 -13.44
N PHE A 206 -0.61 -11.05 -13.26
CA PHE A 206 -0.41 -9.76 -13.93
C PHE A 206 0.83 -9.02 -13.40
N VAL A 207 1.03 -8.94 -12.08
CA VAL A 207 2.24 -8.32 -11.48
C VAL A 207 3.49 -9.15 -11.78
N ILE A 208 3.41 -10.48 -11.79
CA ILE A 208 4.53 -11.35 -12.24
C ILE A 208 4.89 -11.06 -13.71
N PHE A 209 3.89 -10.90 -14.59
CA PHE A 209 4.12 -10.54 -15.99
C PHE A 209 4.79 -9.17 -16.14
N LEU A 210 4.36 -8.15 -15.40
CA LEU A 210 5.02 -6.84 -15.36
C LEU A 210 6.47 -6.96 -14.87
N ALA A 211 6.71 -7.63 -13.73
CA ALA A 211 8.03 -7.83 -13.16
C ALA A 211 9.01 -8.53 -14.13
N ILE A 212 8.54 -9.58 -14.82
CA ILE A 212 9.33 -10.28 -15.85
C ILE A 212 9.63 -9.33 -17.02
N SER A 213 8.65 -8.57 -17.51
CA SER A 213 8.84 -7.64 -18.63
C SER A 213 9.83 -6.50 -18.30
N ARG A 214 9.76 -5.96 -17.07
CA ARG A 214 10.67 -4.93 -16.56
C ARG A 214 12.09 -5.51 -16.39
N THR A 215 12.21 -6.72 -15.89
CA THR A 215 13.49 -7.47 -15.83
C THR A 215 14.10 -7.66 -17.23
N MET A 216 13.30 -8.10 -18.20
CA MET A 216 13.74 -8.25 -19.60
C MET A 216 14.19 -6.92 -20.22
N PHE A 217 13.47 -5.82 -19.96
CA PHE A 217 13.84 -4.49 -20.43
C PHE A 217 15.18 -4.01 -19.85
N LEU A 218 15.38 -4.17 -18.54
CA LEU A 218 16.63 -3.78 -17.85
C LEU A 218 17.84 -4.54 -18.43
N LEU A 219 17.67 -5.84 -18.65
CA LEU A 219 18.63 -6.75 -19.30
C LEU A 219 18.79 -6.50 -20.82
N ASN A 220 18.01 -5.62 -21.43
CA ASN A 220 18.04 -5.26 -22.86
C ASN A 220 17.57 -6.37 -23.81
N VAL A 221 16.77 -7.31 -23.32
CA VAL A 221 16.17 -8.36 -24.14
C VAL A 221 15.28 -7.72 -25.21
N GLY A 222 15.47 -8.12 -26.47
CA GLY A 222 14.75 -7.58 -27.63
C GLY A 222 15.29 -6.27 -28.21
N PHE A 223 16.29 -5.62 -27.59
CA PHE A 223 16.95 -4.45 -28.19
C PHE A 223 17.91 -4.88 -29.31
N ALA A 224 17.95 -4.13 -30.41
CA ALA A 224 18.82 -4.43 -31.55
C ALA A 224 20.31 -4.35 -31.15
N SER A 225 21.05 -5.45 -31.35
CA SER A 225 22.46 -5.52 -30.95
C SER A 225 23.33 -4.58 -31.79
N ARG A 226 24.05 -3.69 -31.11
CA ARG A 226 24.99 -2.73 -31.73
C ARG A 226 26.16 -3.42 -32.45
N ALA A 227 26.35 -4.73 -32.29
CA ALA A 227 27.40 -5.51 -32.95
C ALA A 227 27.33 -5.44 -34.49
N GLY A 228 26.13 -5.48 -35.09
CA GLY A 228 25.97 -5.48 -36.55
C GLY A 228 26.55 -4.23 -37.23
N SER A 229 26.43 -3.06 -36.58
CA SER A 229 26.95 -1.79 -37.08
C SER A 229 28.48 -1.77 -37.21
N ARG A 230 29.20 -2.45 -36.30
CA ARG A 230 30.68 -2.44 -36.29
C ARG A 230 31.29 -3.37 -37.34
N ALA A 231 30.55 -4.40 -37.76
CA ALA A 231 30.96 -5.31 -38.82
C ALA A 231 30.83 -4.67 -40.22
N ASP A 232 29.73 -3.95 -40.49
CA ASP A 232 29.51 -3.33 -41.80
C ASP A 232 30.47 -2.15 -42.06
N VAL A 233 30.83 -1.38 -41.03
CA VAL A 233 31.90 -0.35 -41.13
C VAL A 233 33.25 -0.97 -41.49
N LYS A 234 33.62 -2.12 -40.90
CA LYS A 234 34.86 -2.84 -41.24
C LYS A 234 34.82 -3.48 -42.64
N LYS A 235 33.67 -3.46 -43.33
CA LYS A 235 33.53 -3.98 -44.70
C LYS A 235 33.50 -2.87 -45.78
N ARG A 236 33.71 -1.61 -45.38
CA ARG A 236 33.76 -0.42 -46.26
C ARG A 236 35.06 0.38 -46.11
N ILE A 237 36.07 -0.22 -45.48
CA ILE A 237 37.44 0.29 -45.27
C ILE A 237 38.38 -0.86 -45.66
#